data_AF-A0A6B0VQ51-F1
#
_entry.id   AF-A0A6B0VQ51-F1
#
_cell.length_a   1.000
_cell.length_b   1.000
_cell.length_c   1.000
_cell.angle_alpha   90.00
_cell.angle_beta   90.00
_cell.angle_gamma   90.00
#
_symmetry.space_group_name_H-M   'P 1'
#
loop_
_entity.id
_entity.type
_entity.pdbx_description
1 polymer ?
#
loop_
_entity_poly.entity_id
_entity_poly.type
_entity_poly.pdbx_seq_one_letter_code
_entity_poly.pdbx_strand_id
1 'polypeptide(L)'
;MSGEQLYVSHAPADLELVQELFSTVKNFPFGVHIAHEEVESGRSRKRLEGRLSNSDVVVAVLTDASADSQWINQEIGYTLAKGIPVVPLYDDEDHRGGFIDDAEGVRINRQDLTKTIFDLLSRLRSELAPLGALSVPNWYIRFPCTIPDCDQPVTLEIEQSQRTLWKRSRHRKLLTTSCEECESTYYFEPGTIGYVRREDGFR
;
A
#
# COMPACT_ATOMS: atom_id res chain seq x y z
N MET A 1 12.90 14.82 0.72
CA MET A 1 12.84 13.37 0.91
C MET A 1 11.88 12.86 -0.15
N SER A 2 12.35 12.22 -1.22
CA SER A 2 11.46 11.61 -2.21
C SER A 2 11.59 10.11 -2.07
N GLY A 3 10.85 9.54 -1.12
CA GLY A 3 10.47 8.13 -1.21
C GLY A 3 9.48 7.95 -2.36
N GLU A 4 9.26 6.72 -2.78
CA GLU A 4 8.38 6.39 -3.89
C GLU A 4 6.95 6.88 -3.60
N GLN A 5 6.26 7.36 -4.63
CA GLN A 5 4.93 7.93 -4.55
C GLN A 5 3.90 6.98 -5.16
N LEU A 6 2.92 6.60 -4.35
CA LEU A 6 1.81 5.73 -4.71
C LEU A 6 0.52 6.54 -4.76
N TYR A 7 -0.12 6.57 -5.93
CA TYR A 7 -1.46 7.16 -6.07
C TYR A 7 -2.51 6.05 -6.11
N VAL A 8 -3.63 6.26 -5.41
CA VAL A 8 -4.75 5.31 -5.37
C VAL A 8 -5.98 5.97 -5.97
N SER A 9 -6.32 5.52 -7.18
CA SER A 9 -7.54 5.88 -7.90
C SER A 9 -8.67 4.95 -7.47
N HIS A 10 -9.82 5.50 -7.07
CA HIS A 10 -10.97 4.72 -6.63
C HIS A 10 -12.27 5.53 -6.74
N ALA A 11 -13.42 4.84 -6.72
CA ALA A 11 -14.72 5.51 -6.63
C ALA A 11 -14.99 5.98 -5.19
N PRO A 12 -15.74 7.08 -4.95
CA PRO A 12 -16.00 7.59 -3.61
C PRO A 12 -16.63 6.57 -2.67
N ALA A 13 -17.49 5.70 -3.21
CA ALA A 13 -18.15 4.63 -2.47
C ALA A 13 -17.16 3.57 -1.93
N ASP A 14 -15.96 3.47 -2.51
CA ASP A 14 -14.93 2.52 -2.09
C ASP A 14 -13.98 3.07 -1.02
N LEU A 15 -14.18 4.31 -0.55
CA LEU A 15 -13.23 4.97 0.35
C LEU A 15 -12.91 4.15 1.60
N GLU A 16 -13.92 3.56 2.25
CA GLU A 16 -13.72 2.75 3.46
C GLU A 16 -12.86 1.52 3.17
N LEU A 17 -13.17 0.80 2.09
CA LEU A 17 -12.40 -0.36 1.63
C LEU A 17 -10.95 0.02 1.32
N VAL A 18 -10.75 1.14 0.61
CA VAL A 18 -9.42 1.65 0.26
C VAL A 18 -8.64 2.06 1.51
N GLN A 19 -9.28 2.72 2.47
CA GLN A 19 -8.63 3.06 3.73
C GLN A 19 -8.18 1.83 4.51
N GLU A 20 -8.99 0.77 4.52
CA GLU A 20 -8.64 -0.50 5.15
C GLU A 20 -7.47 -1.20 4.45
N LEU A 21 -7.54 -1.37 3.12
CA LEU A 21 -6.52 -2.05 2.32
C LEU A 21 -5.16 -1.34 2.36
N PHE A 22 -5.15 -0.01 2.42
CA PHE A 22 -3.92 0.80 2.44
C PHE A 22 -3.50 1.24 3.84
N SER A 23 -4.19 0.79 4.90
CA SER A 23 -3.89 1.17 6.28
C SER A 23 -2.44 0.84 6.68
N THR A 24 -1.95 -0.34 6.30
CA THR A 24 -0.57 -0.76 6.58
C THR A 24 0.44 -0.27 5.55
N VAL A 25 0.01 -0.10 4.29
CA VAL A 25 0.86 0.45 3.20
C VAL A 25 1.37 1.85 3.54
N LYS A 26 0.54 2.67 4.21
CA LYS A 26 0.91 4.02 4.67
C LYS A 26 2.05 4.07 5.70
N ASN A 27 2.40 2.93 6.32
CA ASN A 27 3.48 2.87 7.31
C ASN A 27 4.87 2.66 6.66
N PHE A 28 4.91 2.34 5.37
CA PHE A 28 6.14 2.24 4.61
C PHE A 28 6.69 3.62 4.25
N PRO A 29 7.99 3.75 3.90
CA PRO A 29 8.59 5.01 3.49
C PRO A 29 8.14 5.51 2.10
N PHE A 30 6.90 5.22 1.70
CA PHE A 30 6.25 5.68 0.48
C PHE A 30 5.30 6.84 0.77
N GLY A 31 5.19 7.79 -0.14
CA GLY A 31 4.08 8.74 -0.11
C GLY A 31 2.83 8.08 -0.68
N VAL A 32 1.82 7.80 0.15
CA VAL A 32 0.54 7.25 -0.32
C VAL A 32 -0.49 8.36 -0.44
N HIS A 33 -0.99 8.57 -1.65
CA HIS A 33 -2.06 9.52 -1.95
C HIS A 33 -3.34 8.79 -2.35
N ILE A 34 -4.35 8.82 -1.49
CA ILE A 34 -5.69 8.31 -1.79
C ILE A 34 -6.51 9.45 -2.40
N ALA A 35 -7.03 9.26 -3.60
CA ALA A 35 -7.87 10.23 -4.28
C ALA A 35 -9.15 10.51 -3.48
N HIS A 36 -9.62 11.75 -3.47
CA HIS A 36 -10.89 12.11 -2.82
C HIS A 36 -11.72 12.94 -3.80
N GLU A 37 -12.59 12.28 -4.58
CA GLU A 37 -13.31 12.88 -5.72
C GLU A 37 -14.15 14.11 -5.33
N GLU A 38 -14.81 14.11 -4.16
CA GLU A 38 -15.62 15.25 -3.68
C GLU A 38 -14.78 16.53 -3.46
N VAL A 39 -13.50 16.41 -3.12
CA VAL A 39 -12.58 17.54 -2.88
C VAL A 39 -11.90 17.99 -4.18
N GLU A 40 -11.87 17.14 -5.20
CA GLU A 40 -11.21 17.38 -6.49
C GLU A 40 -12.17 17.86 -7.59
N SER A 41 -13.47 17.58 -7.49
CA SER A 41 -14.51 18.10 -8.40
C SER A 41 -14.62 19.64 -8.42
N GLY A 42 -14.09 20.33 -7.39
CA GLY A 42 -13.95 21.79 -7.34
C GLY A 42 -12.53 22.33 -7.57
N ARG A 43 -11.50 21.48 -7.70
CA ARG A 43 -10.08 21.88 -7.79
C ARG A 43 -9.51 21.49 -9.15
N SER A 44 -9.04 22.50 -9.89
CA SER A 44 -8.37 22.45 -11.20
C SER A 44 -7.74 21.10 -11.58
N ARG A 45 -8.19 20.53 -12.71
CA ARG A 45 -7.68 19.33 -13.41
C ARG A 45 -6.15 19.27 -13.51
N LYS A 46 -5.48 20.43 -13.56
CA LYS A 46 -4.01 20.54 -13.55
C LYS A 46 -3.35 20.00 -12.27
N ARG A 47 -4.03 20.08 -11.12
CA ARG A 47 -3.50 19.51 -9.86
C ARG A 47 -3.50 17.99 -9.89
N LEU A 48 -4.53 17.38 -10.47
CA LEU A 48 -4.63 15.94 -10.60
C LEU A 48 -3.55 15.39 -11.56
N GLU A 49 -3.41 16.01 -12.74
CA GLU A 49 -2.33 15.68 -13.68
C GLU A 49 -0.95 15.78 -13.02
N GLY A 50 -0.74 16.81 -12.20
CA GLY A 50 0.47 16.97 -11.41
C GLY A 50 0.68 15.85 -10.38
N ARG A 51 -0.37 15.33 -9.75
CA ARG A 51 -0.26 14.22 -8.79
C ARG A 51 0.06 12.91 -9.48
N LEU A 52 -0.69 12.58 -10.54
CA LEU A 52 -0.47 11.38 -11.33
C LEU A 52 0.93 11.38 -11.96
N SER A 53 1.36 12.49 -12.58
CA SER A 53 2.68 12.59 -13.21
C SER A 53 3.88 12.55 -12.24
N ASN A 54 3.65 12.78 -10.95
CA ASN A 54 4.68 12.66 -9.91
C ASN A 54 4.60 11.33 -9.15
N SER A 55 3.75 10.39 -9.58
CA SER A 55 3.62 9.07 -8.97
C SER A 55 4.58 8.08 -9.63
N ASP A 56 5.14 7.17 -8.83
CA ASP A 56 5.96 6.06 -9.32
C ASP A 56 5.09 4.84 -9.68
N VAL A 57 3.96 4.66 -8.97
CA VAL A 57 2.97 3.62 -9.24
C VAL A 57 1.57 4.18 -8.99
N VAL A 58 0.60 3.76 -9.80
CA VAL A 58 -0.83 4.00 -9.57
C VAL A 58 -1.53 2.69 -9.27
N VAL A 59 -2.33 2.63 -8.20
CA VAL A 59 -3.29 1.54 -7.99
C VAL A 59 -4.67 2.03 -8.41
N ALA A 60 -5.31 1.32 -9.33
CA ALA A 60 -6.68 1.55 -9.73
C ALA A 60 -7.59 0.54 -9.03
N VAL A 61 -8.50 1.01 -8.20
CA VAL A 61 -9.45 0.17 -7.45
C VAL A 61 -10.71 0.02 -8.29
N LEU A 62 -10.98 -1.22 -8.72
CA LEU A 62 -11.96 -1.58 -9.74
C LEU A 62 -13.06 -2.46 -9.14
N THR A 63 -14.12 -1.80 -8.68
CA THR A 63 -15.37 -2.39 -8.20
C THR A 63 -16.54 -1.99 -9.10
N ASP A 64 -17.74 -2.51 -8.81
CA ASP A 64 -19.00 -2.05 -9.43
C ASP A 64 -19.16 -0.52 -9.40
N ALA A 65 -18.71 0.14 -8.32
CA ALA A 65 -18.84 1.59 -8.15
C ALA A 65 -17.90 2.39 -9.06
N SER A 66 -16.84 1.75 -9.56
CA SER A 66 -15.82 2.37 -10.42
C SER A 66 -15.89 1.94 -11.89
N ALA A 67 -16.58 0.83 -12.19
CA ALA A 67 -16.58 0.20 -13.51
C ALA A 67 -16.95 1.18 -14.64
N ASP A 68 -17.97 2.02 -14.40
CA ASP A 68 -18.44 3.02 -15.36
C ASP A 68 -17.89 4.43 -15.08
N SER A 69 -16.94 4.59 -14.16
CA SER A 69 -16.39 5.90 -13.84
C SER A 69 -15.52 6.41 -14.99
N GLN A 70 -16.04 7.41 -15.70
CA GLN A 70 -15.28 8.11 -16.74
C GLN A 70 -13.98 8.71 -16.19
N TRP A 71 -13.99 9.12 -14.92
CA TRP A 71 -12.85 9.76 -14.28
C TRP A 71 -11.72 8.76 -14.03
N ILE A 72 -12.02 7.62 -13.40
CA ILE A 72 -11.04 6.57 -13.12
C ILE A 72 -10.44 6.07 -14.44
N ASN A 73 -11.27 5.88 -15.48
CA ASN A 73 -10.80 5.52 -16.81
C ASN A 73 -9.86 6.57 -17.44
N GLN A 74 -10.11 7.86 -17.23
CA GLN A 74 -9.20 8.93 -17.67
C GLN A 74 -7.89 8.95 -16.88
N GLU A 75 -7.93 8.73 -15.57
CA GLU A 75 -6.74 8.66 -14.73
C GLU A 75 -5.85 7.48 -15.16
N ILE A 76 -6.44 6.30 -15.40
CA ILE A 76 -5.74 5.12 -15.93
C ILE A 76 -5.11 5.45 -17.28
N GLY A 77 -5.89 5.97 -18.23
CA GLY A 77 -5.40 6.30 -19.57
C GLY A 77 -4.28 7.34 -19.57
N TYR A 78 -4.40 8.39 -18.75
CA TYR A 78 -3.34 9.40 -18.59
C TYR A 78 -2.07 8.79 -18.00
N THR A 79 -2.21 7.97 -16.97
CA THR A 79 -1.09 7.31 -16.28
C THR A 79 -0.32 6.40 -17.23
N LEU A 80 -1.02 5.56 -17.98
CA LEU A 80 -0.41 4.68 -18.99
C LEU A 80 0.29 5.49 -20.09
N ALA A 81 -0.31 6.59 -20.54
CA ALA A 81 0.32 7.49 -21.53
C ALA A 81 1.61 8.15 -21.01
N LYS A 82 1.81 8.22 -19.68
CA LYS A 82 3.05 8.69 -19.04
C LYS A 82 4.06 7.57 -18.79
N GLY A 83 3.73 6.32 -19.09
CA GLY A 83 4.59 5.16 -18.84
C GLY A 83 4.70 4.81 -17.34
N ILE A 84 3.76 5.28 -16.52
CA ILE A 84 3.70 4.96 -15.10
C ILE A 84 2.94 3.63 -14.96
N PRO A 85 3.45 2.65 -14.21
CA PRO A 85 2.77 1.37 -14.02
C PRO A 85 1.44 1.56 -13.28
N VAL A 86 0.41 0.87 -13.78
CA VAL A 86 -0.91 0.77 -13.14
C VAL A 86 -1.07 -0.64 -12.60
N VAL A 87 -1.38 -0.75 -11.31
CA VAL A 87 -1.74 -2.00 -10.63
C VAL A 87 -3.26 -2.03 -10.44
N PRO A 88 -3.98 -2.89 -11.18
CA PRO A 88 -5.41 -3.09 -10.94
C PRO A 88 -5.64 -3.78 -9.58
N LEU A 89 -6.54 -3.27 -8.77
CA LEU A 89 -7.03 -3.89 -7.54
C LEU A 89 -8.55 -4.07 -7.68
N TYR A 90 -9.01 -5.29 -7.93
CA TYR A 90 -10.34 -5.52 -8.51
C TYR A 90 -11.12 -6.63 -7.80
N ASP A 91 -12.44 -6.56 -7.70
CA ASP A 91 -13.25 -7.64 -7.10
C ASP A 91 -13.82 -8.64 -8.13
N ASP A 92 -14.05 -8.19 -9.35
CA ASP A 92 -14.44 -9.00 -10.51
C ASP A 92 -13.49 -8.80 -11.70
N GLU A 93 -13.21 -9.86 -12.46
CA GLU A 93 -12.35 -9.79 -13.66
C GLU A 93 -12.97 -8.90 -14.74
N ASP A 94 -14.30 -8.85 -14.82
CA ASP A 94 -15.00 -8.01 -15.80
C ASP A 94 -14.76 -6.50 -15.56
N HIS A 95 -14.32 -6.11 -14.35
CA HIS A 95 -13.98 -4.72 -14.03
C HIS A 95 -12.61 -4.27 -14.56
N ARG A 96 -11.78 -5.19 -15.08
CA ARG A 96 -10.43 -4.87 -15.61
C ARG A 96 -10.42 -4.49 -17.10
N GLY A 97 -11.57 -4.23 -17.69
CA GLY A 97 -11.67 -3.94 -19.12
C GLY A 97 -10.83 -2.72 -19.59
N GLY A 98 -10.55 -2.68 -20.90
CA GLY A 98 -9.85 -1.56 -21.52
C GLY A 98 -8.33 -1.70 -21.47
N PHE A 99 -7.60 -0.62 -21.21
CA PHE A 99 -6.13 -0.58 -21.32
C PHE A 99 -5.36 -1.39 -20.25
N ILE A 100 -6.05 -2.04 -19.32
CA ILE A 100 -5.48 -2.76 -18.18
C ILE A 100 -5.98 -4.21 -18.08
N ASP A 101 -6.61 -4.72 -19.14
CA ASP A 101 -7.11 -6.09 -19.25
C ASP A 101 -6.00 -7.13 -19.07
N ASP A 102 -4.83 -6.87 -19.67
CA ASP A 102 -3.64 -7.71 -19.59
C ASP A 102 -2.70 -7.35 -18.43
N ALA A 103 -2.99 -6.27 -17.67
CA ALA A 103 -2.12 -5.80 -16.60
C ALA A 103 -2.26 -6.68 -15.35
N GLU A 104 -1.15 -7.25 -14.87
CA GLU A 104 -1.16 -8.02 -13.61
C GLU A 104 -1.67 -7.17 -12.43
N GLY A 105 -2.72 -7.67 -11.78
CA GLY A 105 -3.40 -7.01 -10.67
C GLY A 105 -3.54 -7.88 -9.44
N VAL A 106 -4.27 -7.36 -8.47
CA VAL A 106 -4.61 -8.04 -7.21
C VAL A 106 -6.12 -8.16 -7.12
N ARG A 107 -6.61 -9.39 -6.94
CA ARG A 107 -8.03 -9.61 -6.73
C ARG A 107 -8.40 -9.36 -5.26
N ILE A 108 -9.42 -8.53 -5.05
CA ILE A 108 -10.00 -8.23 -3.75
C ILE A 108 -10.80 -9.45 -3.28
N ASN A 109 -10.36 -10.05 -2.18
CA ASN A 109 -11.12 -11.06 -1.46
C ASN A 109 -11.76 -10.41 -0.23
N ARG A 110 -13.03 -10.02 -0.33
CA ARG A 110 -13.77 -9.38 0.77
C ARG A 110 -13.95 -10.29 1.99
N GLN A 111 -13.85 -11.62 1.82
CA GLN A 111 -13.89 -12.59 2.91
C GLN A 111 -12.53 -12.80 3.59
N ASP A 112 -11.44 -12.35 2.95
CA ASP A 112 -10.07 -12.43 3.45
C ASP A 112 -9.25 -11.21 2.98
N LEU A 113 -9.50 -10.07 3.62
CA LEU A 113 -8.75 -8.84 3.34
C LEU A 113 -7.28 -8.96 3.76
N THR A 114 -6.94 -9.86 4.68
CA THR A 114 -5.54 -10.15 5.05
C THR A 114 -4.77 -10.69 3.84
N LYS A 115 -5.35 -11.64 3.10
CA LYS A 115 -4.77 -12.12 1.84
C LYS A 115 -4.66 -11.00 0.80
N THR A 116 -5.69 -10.18 0.68
CA THR A 116 -5.72 -9.06 -0.28
C THR A 116 -4.60 -8.05 -0.01
N ILE A 117 -4.45 -7.64 1.25
CA ILE A 117 -3.37 -6.73 1.68
C ILE A 117 -2.01 -7.36 1.43
N PHE A 118 -1.84 -8.65 1.75
CA PHE A 118 -0.60 -9.36 1.47
C PHE A 118 -0.25 -9.36 -0.03
N ASP A 119 -1.21 -9.64 -0.90
CA ASP A 119 -1.01 -9.64 -2.34
C ASP A 119 -0.73 -8.24 -2.89
N LEU A 120 -1.43 -7.23 -2.36
CA LEU A 120 -1.16 -5.83 -2.67
C LEU A 120 0.28 -5.43 -2.31
N LEU A 121 0.72 -5.72 -1.09
CA LEU A 121 2.11 -5.48 -0.67
C LEU A 121 3.11 -6.26 -1.55
N SER A 122 2.76 -7.49 -1.94
CA SER A 122 3.58 -8.30 -2.84
C SER A 122 3.74 -7.65 -4.21
N ARG A 123 2.64 -7.17 -4.79
CA ARG A 123 2.61 -6.54 -6.11
C ARG A 123 3.33 -5.19 -6.08
N LEU A 124 3.06 -4.35 -5.09
CA LEU A 124 3.76 -3.08 -4.88
C LEU A 124 5.26 -3.29 -4.71
N ARG A 125 5.68 -4.33 -3.97
CA ARG A 125 7.09 -4.69 -3.86
C ARG A 125 7.70 -5.06 -5.19
N SER A 126 6.99 -5.78 -6.05
CA SER A 126 7.48 -6.13 -7.38
C SER A 126 7.62 -4.91 -8.29
N GLU A 127 6.65 -4.00 -8.26
CA GLU A 127 6.68 -2.78 -9.09
C GLU A 127 7.72 -1.76 -8.61
N LEU A 128 7.97 -1.71 -7.30
CA LEU A 128 8.91 -0.76 -6.68
C LEU A 128 10.33 -1.33 -6.51
N ALA A 129 10.58 -2.63 -6.77
CA ALA A 129 11.89 -3.26 -6.58
C ALA A 129 12.69 -3.48 -7.88
N PRO A 130 13.95 -3.04 -7.92
CA PRO A 130 14.42 -1.68 -7.79
C PRO A 130 14.58 -1.01 -9.17
N LEU A 131 14.09 0.23 -9.33
CA LEU A 131 14.54 1.13 -10.40
C LEU A 131 15.87 1.79 -10.00
N GLY A 132 16.93 0.99 -9.81
CA GLY A 132 18.26 1.50 -9.45
C GLY A 132 19.29 0.41 -9.12
N ALA A 133 20.51 0.56 -9.62
CA ALA A 133 21.56 -0.48 -9.62
C ALA A 133 22.20 -0.81 -8.26
N LEU A 134 21.76 -0.22 -7.13
CA LEU A 134 22.47 -0.35 -5.84
C LEU A 134 21.58 -0.49 -4.59
N SER A 135 20.26 -0.63 -4.71
CA SER A 135 19.38 -0.66 -3.54
C SER A 135 18.49 -1.89 -3.56
N VAL A 136 18.81 -2.86 -2.71
CA VAL A 136 17.78 -3.75 -2.16
C VAL A 136 16.71 -2.80 -1.59
N PRO A 137 15.43 -2.88 -1.97
CA PRO A 137 14.47 -1.96 -1.40
C PRO A 137 14.40 -2.31 0.10
N ASN A 138 14.83 -1.37 0.93
CA ASN A 138 14.72 -1.46 2.39
C ASN A 138 13.24 -1.31 2.72
N TRP A 139 12.49 -2.41 2.61
CA TRP A 139 11.13 -2.49 3.09
C TRP A 139 11.22 -2.50 4.61
N TYR A 140 10.99 -1.34 5.22
CA TYR A 140 10.91 -1.20 6.67
C TYR A 140 9.68 -0.38 7.02
N ILE A 141 9.22 -0.54 8.26
CA ILE A 141 8.31 0.43 8.87
C ILE A 141 9.04 1.09 10.05
N ARG A 142 8.89 2.41 10.17
CA ARG A 142 9.47 3.19 11.27
C ARG A 142 8.36 3.95 11.98
N PHE A 143 8.29 3.80 13.29
CA PHE A 143 7.24 4.37 14.12
C PHE A 143 7.83 4.86 15.45
N PRO A 144 7.24 5.87 16.11
CA PRO A 144 7.66 6.26 17.45
C PRO A 144 7.34 5.13 18.44
N CYS A 145 8.21 4.91 19.41
CA CYS A 145 7.86 4.07 20.55
C CYS A 145 6.59 4.62 21.22
N THR A 146 5.75 3.70 21.67
CA THR A 146 4.42 3.99 22.22
C THR A 146 4.38 3.87 23.74
N ILE A 147 5.54 3.66 24.37
CA ILE A 147 5.70 3.63 25.83
C ILE A 147 5.70 5.09 26.33
N PRO A 148 4.95 5.40 27.40
CA PRO A 148 5.01 6.73 28.02
C PRO A 148 6.46 7.13 28.31
N ASP A 149 6.83 8.37 27.99
CA ASP A 149 8.17 8.93 28.19
C ASP A 149 9.30 8.29 27.37
N CYS A 150 8.97 7.47 26.35
CA CYS A 150 9.92 6.94 25.38
C CYS A 150 9.54 7.36 23.95
N ASP A 151 10.23 8.37 23.42
CA ASP A 151 10.00 8.89 22.06
C ASP A 151 10.97 8.29 21.01
N GLN A 152 11.70 7.24 21.37
CA GLN A 152 12.69 6.65 20.46
C GLN A 152 12.01 5.99 19.27
N PRO A 153 12.49 6.24 18.03
CA PRO A 153 11.95 5.59 16.85
C PRO A 153 12.32 4.11 16.85
N VAL A 154 11.34 3.26 16.61
CA VAL A 154 11.50 1.82 16.44
C VAL A 154 11.39 1.50 14.94
N THR A 155 12.29 0.64 14.45
CA THR A 155 12.31 0.22 13.05
C THR A 155 12.09 -1.29 12.97
N LEU A 156 11.14 -1.73 12.15
CA LEU A 156 10.99 -3.13 11.75
C LEU A 156 11.52 -3.28 10.33
N GLU A 157 12.69 -3.90 10.20
CA GLU A 157 13.26 -4.29 8.91
C GLU A 157 12.54 -5.53 8.36
N ILE A 158 12.16 -5.50 7.07
CA ILE A 158 11.41 -6.57 6.38
C ILE A 158 12.30 -7.17 5.28
N GLU A 159 13.38 -7.80 5.71
CA GLU A 159 14.35 -8.46 4.81
C GLU A 159 13.79 -9.75 4.19
N GLN A 160 12.75 -10.32 4.80
CA GLN A 160 12.21 -11.61 4.40
C GLN A 160 11.47 -11.51 3.06
N SER A 161 11.61 -12.55 2.24
CA SER A 161 10.84 -12.67 1.02
C SER A 161 9.34 -12.78 1.31
N GLN A 162 8.53 -12.29 0.38
CA GLN A 162 7.07 -12.29 0.49
C GLN A 162 6.50 -13.70 0.73
N ARG A 163 7.07 -14.72 0.05
CA ARG A 163 6.73 -16.14 0.29
C ARG A 163 7.00 -16.58 1.74
N THR A 164 8.09 -16.11 2.33
CA THR A 164 8.45 -16.42 3.73
C THR A 164 7.49 -15.74 4.70
N LEU A 165 7.16 -14.47 4.45
CA LEU A 165 6.18 -13.71 5.22
C LEU A 165 4.81 -14.42 5.21
N TRP A 166 4.32 -14.83 4.05
CA TRP A 166 3.05 -15.57 3.94
C TRP A 166 3.05 -16.88 4.74
N LYS A 167 4.14 -17.65 4.64
CA LYS A 167 4.29 -18.89 5.40
C LYS A 167 4.24 -18.62 6.91
N ARG A 168 4.88 -17.56 7.38
CA ARG A 168 4.84 -17.16 8.80
C ARG A 168 3.44 -16.75 9.25
N SER A 169 2.74 -15.95 8.45
CA SER A 169 1.34 -15.55 8.69
C SER A 169 0.45 -16.76 8.92
N ARG A 170 0.48 -17.74 8.00
CA ARG A 170 -0.28 -18.99 8.10
C ARG A 170 0.04 -19.83 9.33
N HIS A 171 1.27 -19.74 9.84
CA HIS A 171 1.70 -20.43 11.06
C HIS A 171 1.59 -19.55 12.32
N ARG A 172 0.97 -18.35 12.23
CA ARG A 172 0.84 -17.37 13.32
C ARG A 172 2.17 -17.00 13.98
N LYS A 173 3.26 -16.98 13.19
CA LYS A 173 4.61 -16.62 13.64
C LYS A 173 4.87 -15.14 13.40
N LEU A 174 4.48 -14.31 14.37
CA LEU A 174 4.58 -12.85 14.31
C LEU A 174 6.00 -12.37 13.99
N LEU A 175 6.10 -11.23 13.29
CA LEU A 175 7.33 -10.45 13.20
C LEU A 175 7.54 -9.70 14.51
N THR A 176 8.79 -9.41 14.85
CA THR A 176 9.13 -8.68 16.08
C THR A 176 10.24 -7.68 15.84
N THR A 177 10.16 -6.55 16.53
CA THR A 177 11.27 -5.59 16.71
C THR A 177 11.15 -4.99 18.10
N SER A 178 12.24 -4.48 18.65
CA SER A 178 12.29 -3.95 20.02
C SER A 178 12.80 -2.52 20.03
N CYS A 179 12.28 -1.70 20.93
CA CYS A 179 12.81 -0.37 21.18
C CYS A 179 14.19 -0.48 21.83
N GLU A 180 15.19 0.22 21.29
CA GLU A 180 16.56 0.18 21.82
C GLU A 180 16.70 0.85 23.20
N GLU A 181 15.73 1.68 23.60
CA GLU A 181 15.79 2.46 24.84
C GLU A 181 15.03 1.82 26.00
N CYS A 182 13.73 1.54 25.80
CA CYS A 182 12.87 0.96 26.84
C CYS A 182 12.71 -0.56 26.72
N GLU A 183 13.39 -1.19 25.75
CA GLU A 183 13.42 -2.65 25.52
C GLU A 183 12.04 -3.29 25.21
N SER A 184 11.00 -2.48 25.04
CA SER A 184 9.66 -2.96 24.71
C SER A 184 9.64 -3.61 23.33
N THR A 185 8.99 -4.76 23.22
CA THR A 185 8.94 -5.57 22.00
C THR A 185 7.59 -5.45 21.32
N TYR A 186 7.62 -5.12 20.03
CA TYR A 186 6.46 -4.94 19.18
C TYR A 186 6.28 -6.15 18.29
N TYR A 187 5.03 -6.58 18.13
CA TYR A 187 4.66 -7.76 17.36
C TYR A 187 3.77 -7.38 16.19
N PHE A 188 4.08 -7.89 15.00
CA PHE A 188 3.36 -7.59 13.77
C PHE A 188 2.92 -8.87 13.05
N GLU A 189 1.77 -8.78 12.38
CA GLU A 189 1.25 -9.83 11.52
C GLU A 189 2.08 -9.87 10.22
N PRO A 190 2.75 -10.99 9.86
CA PRO A 190 3.68 -11.00 8.74
C PRO A 190 3.07 -10.77 7.35
N GLY A 191 1.80 -11.12 7.14
CA GLY A 191 1.12 -10.99 5.84
C GLY A 191 0.75 -9.54 5.50
N THR A 192 0.32 -8.80 6.50
CA THR A 192 -0.21 -7.43 6.38
C THR A 192 0.74 -6.38 6.91
N ILE A 193 1.71 -6.78 7.73
CA ILE A 193 2.60 -5.90 8.51
C ILE A 193 1.79 -5.06 9.53
N GLY A 194 0.56 -5.48 9.84
CA GLY A 194 -0.29 -4.85 10.84
C GLY A 194 0.25 -5.07 12.25
N TYR A 195 0.22 -4.03 13.08
CA TYR A 195 0.53 -4.14 14.51
C TYR A 195 -0.47 -5.08 15.20
N VAL A 196 0.03 -6.00 16.01
CA VAL A 196 -0.78 -6.97 16.77
C VAL A 196 -0.80 -6.62 18.24
N ARG A 197 0.38 -6.45 18.84
CA ARG A 197 0.55 -6.20 20.28
C ARG A 197 1.96 -5.70 20.59
N ARG A 198 2.12 -5.20 21.81
CA ARG A 198 3.39 -4.83 22.41
C ARG A 198 3.53 -5.56 23.74
N GLU A 199 4.76 -5.96 24.07
CA GLU A 199 5.16 -6.36 25.41
C GLU A 199 6.11 -5.31 25.96
N ASP A 200 5.74 -4.74 27.11
CA ASP A 200 6.50 -3.66 27.73
C ASP A 200 7.81 -4.21 28.31
N GLY A 201 8.90 -3.48 28.09
CA GLY A 201 10.20 -3.78 28.69
C GLY A 201 10.25 -3.39 30.17
N PHE A 202 11.24 -3.89 30.89
CA PHE A 202 11.33 -3.77 32.36
C PHE A 202 12.18 -2.58 32.84
N ARG A 203 12.38 -1.55 32.02
CA ARG A 203 13.30 -0.47 32.34
C ARG A 203 12.68 0.65 33.18
#